data_AF-A0A1A9BZ83-F1
#
_entry.id   AF-A0A1A9BZ83-F1
#
_cell.length_a   1.000
_cell.length_b   1.000
_cell.length_c   1.000
_cell.angle_alpha   90.00
_cell.angle_beta   90.00
_cell.angle_gamma   90.00
#
_symmetry.space_group_name_H-M   'P 1'
#
loop_
_entity.id
_entity.type
_entity.pdbx_description
1 polymer ?
#
loop_
_entity_poly.entity_id
_entity_poly.type
_entity_poly.pdbx_seq_one_letter_code
_entity_poly.pdbx_strand_id
1 'polypeptide(L)'
;MYCPSSVRHPALTATAIALPRDAYDFEHYQQRLTDAWLLEKSVAVRTLRMPFLAVPVGGTRRGGYYLVSCLCFGLKVRDLLLEHSGFPDLRVRWSPYPDTCFVVEWGERPPTLWGDRDATTLGRFYGYSEAAIAAFIGRHHHAPSSAVPEPCSPTAP
;
A
#
# COMPACT_ATOMS: atom_id res chain seq x y z
N MET A 1 18.61 -20.34 -1.90
CA MET A 1 17.15 -20.18 -1.66
C MET A 1 16.46 -21.05 -2.71
N TYR A 2 16.05 -22.26 -2.31
CA TYR A 2 15.49 -23.28 -3.22
C TYR A 2 14.01 -22.95 -3.48
N CYS A 3 13.63 -22.77 -4.75
CA CYS A 3 12.23 -22.82 -5.16
C CYS A 3 11.94 -24.31 -5.46
N PRO A 4 11.18 -25.04 -4.61
CA PRO A 4 10.94 -26.45 -4.84
C PRO A 4 10.15 -26.59 -6.15
N SER A 5 10.76 -27.28 -7.11
CA SER A 5 10.13 -27.63 -8.37
C SER A 5 9.12 -28.75 -8.14
N SER A 6 7.98 -28.64 -8.84
CA SER A 6 7.01 -29.71 -9.08
C SER A 6 6.04 -30.05 -7.93
N VAL A 7 5.27 -29.07 -7.50
CA VAL A 7 3.84 -29.29 -7.23
C VAL A 7 3.11 -28.58 -8.36
N ARG A 8 2.06 -29.19 -8.96
CA ARG A 8 1.12 -28.46 -9.84
C ARG A 8 0.45 -27.40 -8.98
N HIS A 9 1.12 -26.26 -8.83
CA HIS A 9 0.52 -25.11 -8.20
C HIS A 9 -0.67 -24.72 -9.08
N PRO A 10 -1.86 -24.48 -8.48
CA PRO A 10 -2.92 -23.80 -9.20
C PRO A 10 -2.29 -22.58 -9.87
N ALA A 11 -2.60 -22.36 -11.16
CA ALA A 11 -1.97 -21.31 -11.95
C ALA A 11 -1.94 -20.02 -11.12
N LEU A 12 -0.75 -19.54 -10.79
CA LEU A 12 -0.60 -18.30 -10.03
C LEU A 12 -1.13 -17.17 -10.90
N THR A 13 -2.29 -16.63 -10.53
CA THR A 13 -2.97 -15.59 -11.30
C THR A 13 -3.10 -14.32 -10.48
N ALA A 14 -2.72 -13.19 -11.07
CA ALA A 14 -3.30 -11.90 -10.72
C ALA A 14 -4.43 -11.64 -11.71
N THR A 15 -5.58 -11.20 -11.22
CA THR A 15 -6.74 -10.87 -12.05
C THR A 15 -7.27 -9.50 -11.67
N ALA A 16 -7.64 -8.70 -12.66
CA ALA A 16 -8.52 -7.57 -12.43
C ALA A 16 -9.93 -8.09 -12.14
N ILE A 17 -10.56 -7.61 -11.08
CA ILE A 17 -11.99 -7.81 -10.84
C ILE A 17 -12.76 -6.72 -11.59
N ALA A 18 -14.00 -7.05 -11.97
CA ALA A 18 -14.86 -6.25 -12.85
C ALA A 18 -14.98 -4.77 -12.44
N LEU A 19 -15.02 -4.45 -11.13
CA LEU A 19 -15.24 -3.08 -10.68
C LEU A 19 -14.33 -2.70 -9.48
N PRO A 20 -13.80 -1.45 -9.44
CA PRO A 20 -12.99 -0.98 -8.32
C PRO A 20 -13.68 -1.07 -6.96
N ARG A 21 -15.00 -0.81 -6.94
CA ARG A 21 -15.83 -0.86 -5.71
C ARG A 21 -15.91 -2.22 -5.04
N ASP A 22 -15.49 -3.28 -5.74
CA ASP A 22 -15.46 -4.64 -5.17
C ASP A 22 -14.16 -4.90 -4.40
N ALA A 23 -13.19 -3.98 -4.42
CA ALA A 23 -11.97 -4.07 -3.64
C ALA A 23 -12.23 -3.86 -2.15
N TYR A 24 -11.56 -4.64 -1.31
CA TYR A 24 -11.75 -4.61 0.14
C TYR A 24 -11.40 -3.26 0.77
N ASP A 25 -10.42 -2.56 0.21
CA ASP A 25 -9.93 -1.26 0.65
C ASP A 25 -10.55 -0.08 -0.12
N PHE A 26 -11.64 -0.29 -0.87
CA PHE A 26 -12.27 0.78 -1.64
C PHE A 26 -12.71 1.96 -0.76
N GLU A 27 -13.49 1.70 0.29
CA GLU A 27 -13.97 2.75 1.20
C GLU A 27 -12.81 3.48 1.91
N HIS A 28 -11.70 2.76 2.16
CA HIS A 28 -10.51 3.35 2.74
C HIS A 28 -9.96 4.47 1.85
N TYR A 29 -9.80 4.20 0.54
CA TYR A 29 -9.35 5.19 -0.42
C TYR A 29 -10.41 6.26 -0.70
N GLN A 30 -11.69 5.89 -0.75
CA GLN A 30 -12.80 6.82 -0.98
C GLN A 30 -12.83 7.96 0.03
N GLN A 31 -12.58 7.66 1.30
CA GLN A 31 -12.58 8.65 2.37
C GLN A 31 -11.32 9.53 2.38
N ARG A 32 -10.26 9.15 1.66
CA ARG A 32 -8.92 9.71 1.84
C ARG A 32 -8.36 10.38 0.61
N LEU A 33 -8.71 9.94 -0.59
CA LEU A 33 -8.22 10.56 -1.81
C LEU A 33 -8.87 11.94 -2.00
N THR A 34 -8.07 12.91 -2.42
CA THR A 34 -8.57 14.24 -2.82
C THR A 34 -9.40 14.14 -4.10
N ASP A 35 -8.93 13.33 -5.05
CA ASP A 35 -9.46 13.25 -6.40
C ASP A 35 -10.29 11.98 -6.59
N ALA A 36 -11.63 12.09 -6.47
CA ALA A 36 -12.54 10.94 -6.54
C ALA A 36 -12.50 10.18 -7.89
N TRP A 37 -12.16 10.87 -8.99
CA TRP A 37 -12.04 10.24 -10.31
C TRP A 37 -10.97 9.13 -10.36
N LEU A 38 -9.96 9.19 -9.47
CA LEU A 38 -8.94 8.14 -9.35
C LEU A 38 -9.55 6.80 -8.94
N LEU A 39 -10.63 6.80 -8.17
CA LEU A 39 -11.33 5.57 -7.75
C LEU A 39 -12.00 4.88 -8.93
N GLU A 40 -12.60 5.65 -9.84
CA GLU A 40 -13.23 5.11 -11.06
C GLU A 40 -12.21 4.50 -12.02
N LYS A 41 -10.97 5.00 -11.98
CA LYS A 41 -9.85 4.53 -12.81
C LYS A 41 -8.94 3.51 -12.11
N SER A 42 -9.22 3.20 -10.86
CA SER A 42 -8.45 2.22 -10.10
C SER A 42 -8.68 0.81 -10.64
N VAL A 43 -7.78 -0.11 -10.32
CA VAL A 43 -7.90 -1.52 -10.68
C VAL A 43 -8.01 -2.33 -9.40
N ALA A 44 -9.10 -3.09 -9.25
CA ALA A 44 -9.24 -4.05 -8.16
C ALA A 44 -8.42 -5.30 -8.50
N VAL A 45 -7.22 -5.40 -7.95
CA VAL A 45 -6.28 -6.50 -8.21
C VAL A 45 -6.51 -7.61 -7.21
N ARG A 46 -6.76 -8.83 -7.70
CA ARG A 46 -6.86 -10.04 -6.88
C ARG A 46 -5.72 -10.99 -7.22
N THR A 47 -4.78 -11.15 -6.28
CA THR A 47 -3.69 -12.13 -6.33
C THR A 47 -4.01 -13.41 -5.55
N LEU A 48 -4.80 -13.29 -4.46
CA LEU A 48 -5.29 -14.41 -3.65
C LEU A 48 -6.83 -14.34 -3.56
N ARG A 49 -7.39 -14.37 -2.34
CA ARG A 49 -8.84 -14.41 -2.12
C ARG A 49 -9.49 -13.03 -2.17
N MET A 50 -8.82 -12.00 -1.65
CA MET A 50 -9.37 -10.66 -1.51
C MET A 50 -8.75 -9.69 -2.51
N PRO A 51 -9.57 -8.92 -3.27
CA PRO A 51 -9.07 -7.83 -4.11
C PRO A 51 -8.65 -6.61 -3.29
N PHE A 52 -7.58 -5.95 -3.73
CA PHE A 52 -7.14 -4.66 -3.21
C PHE A 52 -6.96 -3.68 -4.37
N LEU A 53 -7.13 -2.38 -4.10
CA LEU A 53 -7.01 -1.34 -5.11
C LEU A 53 -5.54 -1.06 -5.47
N ALA A 54 -5.26 -1.08 -6.77
CA ALA A 54 -4.18 -0.34 -7.36
C ALA A 54 -4.74 1.01 -7.87
N VAL A 55 -4.35 2.11 -7.22
CA VAL A 55 -4.81 3.46 -7.57
C VAL A 55 -3.83 4.13 -8.53
N PRO A 56 -4.27 4.56 -9.73
CA PRO A 56 -3.39 5.15 -10.74
C PRO A 56 -2.80 6.48 -10.26
N VAL A 57 -1.79 6.96 -10.96
CA VAL A 57 -1.35 8.36 -10.84
C VAL A 57 -2.37 9.29 -11.52
N GLY A 58 -2.36 10.56 -11.12
CA GLY A 58 -3.22 11.57 -11.70
C GLY A 58 -3.59 12.66 -10.69
N GLY A 59 -3.98 13.83 -11.19
CA GLY A 59 -4.22 15.00 -10.35
C GLY A 59 -2.96 15.32 -9.54
N THR A 60 -3.06 15.22 -8.22
CA THR A 60 -1.93 15.42 -7.30
C THR A 60 -1.17 14.14 -6.92
N ARG A 61 -1.71 12.96 -7.22
CA ARG A 61 -1.08 11.67 -6.91
C ARG A 61 0.02 11.35 -7.90
N ARG A 62 1.25 11.19 -7.39
CA ARG A 62 2.46 11.05 -8.22
C ARG A 62 2.98 9.62 -8.35
N GLY A 63 2.53 8.73 -7.47
CA GLY A 63 2.95 7.33 -7.50
C GLY A 63 2.06 6.45 -6.64
N GLY A 64 2.40 5.16 -6.62
CA GLY A 64 1.69 4.18 -5.83
C GLY A 64 2.46 2.88 -5.73
N TYR A 65 1.97 2.01 -4.86
CA TYR A 65 2.55 0.70 -4.67
C TYR A 65 1.48 -0.35 -4.36
N TYR A 66 1.81 -1.61 -4.63
CA TYR A 66 0.99 -2.78 -4.34
C TYR A 66 1.87 -3.86 -3.71
N LEU A 67 1.53 -4.28 -2.48
CA LEU A 67 2.31 -5.25 -1.72
C LEU A 67 1.99 -6.68 -2.16
N VAL A 68 3.00 -7.53 -2.28
CA VAL A 68 2.84 -8.94 -2.67
C VAL A 68 3.78 -9.85 -1.86
N SER A 69 3.30 -11.07 -1.59
CA SER A 69 4.04 -12.06 -0.79
C SER A 69 5.13 -12.81 -1.57
N CYS A 70 5.12 -12.79 -2.91
CA CYS A 70 6.16 -13.42 -3.72
C CYS A 70 6.44 -12.63 -5.01
N LEU A 71 7.65 -12.83 -5.55
CA LEU A 71 8.06 -12.28 -6.84
C LEU A 71 7.11 -12.70 -7.98
N CYS A 72 6.62 -13.94 -7.93
CA CYS A 72 5.65 -14.47 -8.88
C CYS A 72 4.39 -13.60 -9.00
N PHE A 73 3.78 -13.25 -7.87
CA PHE A 73 2.62 -12.36 -7.84
C PHE A 73 3.00 -10.96 -8.28
N GLY A 74 4.17 -10.45 -7.86
CA GLY A 74 4.65 -9.13 -8.27
C GLY A 74 4.75 -8.98 -9.80
N LEU A 75 5.30 -9.98 -10.48
CA LEU A 75 5.38 -9.99 -11.95
C LEU A 75 3.98 -10.04 -12.59
N LYS A 76 3.06 -10.87 -12.07
CA LYS A 76 1.69 -10.93 -12.61
C LYS A 76 0.89 -9.65 -12.39
N VAL A 77 1.03 -9.01 -11.23
CA VAL A 77 0.40 -7.71 -10.96
C VAL A 77 1.00 -6.63 -11.86
N ARG A 78 2.33 -6.62 -12.05
CA ARG A 78 2.99 -5.70 -12.98
C ARG A 78 2.43 -5.84 -14.39
N ASP A 79 2.39 -7.07 -14.91
CA ASP A 79 1.92 -7.34 -16.27
C ASP A 79 0.44 -6.96 -16.43
N LEU A 80 -0.39 -7.26 -15.42
CA LEU A 80 -1.79 -6.81 -15.37
C LEU A 80 -1.89 -5.28 -15.45
N LEU A 81 -1.15 -4.55 -14.60
CA LEU A 81 -1.24 -3.08 -14.55
C LEU A 81 -0.66 -2.40 -15.80
N LEU A 82 0.24 -3.05 -16.54
CA LEU A 82 0.74 -2.55 -17.84
C LEU A 82 -0.38 -2.41 -18.88
N GLU A 83 -1.46 -3.20 -18.76
CA GLU A 83 -2.62 -3.14 -19.66
C GLU A 83 -3.56 -1.94 -19.34
N HIS A 84 -3.29 -1.21 -18.26
CA HIS A 84 -4.12 -0.11 -17.80
C HIS A 84 -3.38 1.24 -17.85
N SER A 85 -4.08 2.28 -18.31
CA SER A 85 -3.58 3.65 -18.23
C SER A 85 -3.47 4.12 -16.77
N GLY A 86 -2.48 4.98 -16.49
CA GLY A 86 -2.30 5.57 -15.15
C GLY A 86 -1.34 4.81 -14.24
N PHE A 87 -0.65 3.79 -14.75
CA PHE A 87 0.39 3.06 -14.03
C PHE A 87 1.76 3.15 -14.76
N PRO A 88 2.34 4.36 -14.88
CA PRO A 88 3.62 4.53 -15.57
C PRO A 88 4.78 3.94 -14.75
N ASP A 89 5.88 3.64 -15.43
CA ASP A 89 7.15 3.21 -14.84
C ASP A 89 7.03 2.08 -13.80
N LEU A 90 6.24 1.05 -14.11
CA LEU A 90 6.02 -0.10 -13.25
C LEU A 90 7.31 -0.86 -12.92
N ARG A 91 7.57 -1.09 -11.63
CA ARG A 91 8.79 -1.72 -11.10
C ARG A 91 8.42 -2.74 -10.03
N VAL A 92 9.03 -3.93 -10.08
CA VAL A 92 8.96 -4.90 -8.98
C VAL A 92 10.23 -4.80 -8.17
N ARG A 93 10.11 -4.63 -6.85
CA ARG A 93 11.25 -4.47 -5.95
C ARG A 93 11.10 -5.34 -4.72
N TRP A 94 12.23 -5.65 -4.10
CA TRP A 94 12.26 -6.19 -2.75
C TRP A 94 11.78 -5.13 -1.77
N SER A 95 10.84 -5.46 -0.89
CA SER A 95 10.36 -4.53 0.13
C SER A 95 11.35 -4.47 1.30
N PRO A 96 11.66 -3.28 1.85
CA PRO A 96 12.52 -3.15 3.02
C PRO A 96 11.85 -3.64 4.31
N TYR A 97 10.54 -3.87 4.30
CA TYR A 97 9.77 -4.33 5.46
C TYR A 97 9.78 -5.86 5.57
N PRO A 98 10.05 -6.44 6.76
CA PRO A 98 10.25 -7.88 6.92
C PRO A 98 8.98 -8.73 6.71
N ASP A 99 7.81 -8.12 6.87
CA ASP A 99 6.48 -8.73 6.70
C ASP A 99 5.98 -8.70 5.25
N THR A 100 6.66 -7.94 4.37
CA THR A 100 6.34 -7.87 2.94
C THR A 100 7.55 -8.25 2.10
N CYS A 101 7.43 -9.30 1.28
CA CYS A 101 8.56 -9.74 0.46
C CYS A 101 8.82 -8.81 -0.72
N PHE A 102 7.79 -8.50 -1.52
CA PHE A 102 7.94 -7.71 -2.74
C PHE A 102 6.89 -6.61 -2.84
N VAL A 103 7.21 -5.58 -3.60
CA VAL A 103 6.34 -4.46 -3.89
C VAL A 103 6.34 -4.18 -5.39
N VAL A 104 5.16 -3.94 -5.96
CA VAL A 104 5.00 -3.38 -7.30
C VAL A 104 4.78 -1.89 -7.15
N GLU A 105 5.72 -1.08 -7.62
CA GLU A 105 5.68 0.39 -7.57
C GLU A 105 5.39 0.96 -8.96
N TRP A 106 4.71 2.10 -9.03
CA TRP A 106 4.48 2.87 -10.26
C TRP A 106 4.56 4.38 -10.00
N GLY A 107 4.71 5.15 -11.07
CA GLY A 107 4.83 6.60 -11.03
C GLY A 107 6.22 7.06 -10.63
N GLU A 108 6.28 8.18 -9.93
CA GLU A 108 7.51 8.71 -9.39
C GLU A 108 8.02 7.90 -8.19
N ARG A 109 9.28 8.09 -7.80
CA ARG A 109 9.78 7.50 -6.56
C ARG A 109 9.27 8.31 -5.37
N PRO A 110 8.73 7.67 -4.33
CA PRO A 110 8.38 8.38 -3.11
C PRO A 110 9.64 9.02 -2.51
N PRO A 111 9.52 10.21 -1.88
CA PRO A 111 10.62 10.85 -1.17
C PRO A 111 11.31 9.86 -0.22
N THR A 112 12.64 9.73 -0.33
CA THR A 112 13.43 8.72 0.38
C THR A 112 13.37 8.91 1.91
N LEU A 113 13.10 7.81 2.62
CA LEU A 113 12.70 7.73 4.03
C LEU A 113 13.86 7.70 5.05
N TRP A 114 15.01 8.31 4.76
CA TRP A 114 16.10 8.40 5.73
C TRP A 114 15.99 9.69 6.53
N GLY A 115 15.39 9.57 7.73
CA GLY A 115 15.18 10.66 8.69
C GLY A 115 13.76 11.20 8.64
N ASP A 116 13.12 11.25 9.82
CA ASP A 116 11.77 11.71 10.16
C ASP A 116 10.69 11.62 9.06
N ARG A 117 9.74 10.68 9.22
CA ARG A 117 8.64 10.48 8.27
C ARG A 117 7.75 11.72 8.27
N ASP A 118 7.97 12.65 7.35
CA ASP A 118 6.99 13.69 7.09
C ASP A 118 5.76 13.06 6.40
N ALA A 119 4.83 12.62 7.23
CA ALA A 119 3.55 12.06 6.83
C ALA A 119 2.76 13.03 5.92
N THR A 120 3.03 14.33 6.03
CA THR A 120 2.42 15.35 5.18
C THR A 120 2.92 15.21 3.74
N THR A 121 4.24 15.25 3.54
CA THR A 121 4.85 15.08 2.22
C THR A 121 4.47 13.74 1.60
N LEU A 122 4.49 12.66 2.37
CA LEU A 122 4.13 11.34 1.87
C LEU A 122 2.64 11.23 1.53
N GLY A 123 1.76 11.80 2.35
CA GLY A 123 0.32 11.82 2.11
C GLY A 123 -0.03 12.58 0.84
N ARG A 124 0.58 13.76 0.63
CA ARG A 124 0.42 14.54 -0.61
C ARG A 124 0.95 13.81 -1.83
N PHE A 125 2.10 13.13 -1.71
CA PHE A 125 2.64 12.29 -2.79
C PHE A 125 1.64 11.22 -3.25
N TYR A 126 0.91 10.61 -2.32
CA TYR A 126 -0.13 9.62 -2.61
C TYR A 126 -1.51 10.23 -2.93
N GLY A 127 -1.63 11.56 -3.01
CA GLY A 127 -2.87 12.25 -3.35
C GLY A 127 -3.95 12.19 -2.26
N TYR A 128 -3.56 11.96 -1.00
CA TYR A 128 -4.50 12.04 0.12
C TYR A 128 -4.91 13.49 0.40
N SER A 129 -6.14 13.67 0.89
CA SER A 129 -6.66 14.96 1.28
C SER A 129 -5.99 15.48 2.54
N GLU A 130 -5.88 16.80 2.67
CA GLU A 130 -5.28 17.43 3.85
C GLU A 130 -5.98 16.99 5.15
N ALA A 131 -7.30 16.77 5.11
CA ALA A 131 -8.06 16.24 6.24
C ALA A 131 -7.61 14.81 6.61
N ALA A 132 -7.41 13.93 5.63
CA ALA A 132 -6.93 12.57 5.87
C ALA A 132 -5.50 12.55 6.41
N ILE A 133 -4.64 13.42 5.89
CA ILE A 133 -3.26 13.62 6.35
C ILE A 133 -3.25 14.11 7.80
N ALA A 134 -3.99 15.16 8.12
CA ALA A 134 -4.09 15.70 9.47
C ALA A 134 -4.63 14.66 10.47
N ALA A 135 -5.66 13.90 10.08
CA ALA A 135 -6.22 12.82 10.90
C ALA A 135 -5.23 11.65 11.11
N PHE A 136 -4.36 11.37 10.14
CA PHE A 136 -3.28 10.40 10.31
C PHE A 136 -2.24 10.91 11.32
N ILE A 137 -1.75 12.14 11.13
CA ILE A 137 -0.77 12.79 11.99
C ILE A 137 -1.25 12.86 13.45
N GLY A 138 -2.48 13.33 13.68
CA GLY A 138 -3.06 13.41 15.03
C GLY A 138 -3.07 12.07 15.75
N ARG A 139 -3.47 10.99 15.07
CA ARG A 139 -3.49 9.64 15.68
C ARG A 139 -2.11 9.12 16.07
N HIS A 140 -1.06 9.47 15.32
CA HIS A 140 0.29 8.97 15.57
C HIS A 140 1.04 9.80 16.61
N HIS A 141 0.71 11.07 16.80
CA HIS A 141 1.21 11.87 17.92
C HIS A 141 0.53 11.54 19.25
N HIS A 142 -0.67 10.97 19.23
CA HIS A 142 -1.39 10.53 20.44
C HIS A 142 -1.04 9.12 20.91
N ALA A 143 -0.18 8.37 20.20
CA ALA A 143 0.38 7.14 20.75
C ALA A 143 1.30 7.50 21.93
N PRO A 144 1.04 7.03 23.17
CA PRO A 144 1.82 7.45 24.31
C PRO A 144 3.28 7.01 24.11
N SER A 145 4.16 8.00 24.03
CA SER A 145 5.57 7.84 24.38
C SER A 145 5.62 7.02 25.67
N SER A 146 6.32 5.89 25.64
CA SER A 146 6.45 4.95 26.74
C SER A 146 6.61 5.68 28.08
N ALA A 147 5.49 5.88 28.78
CA ALA A 147 5.52 6.26 30.17
C ALA A 147 5.98 5.00 30.89
N VAL A 148 7.23 5.03 31.35
CA VAL A 148 7.80 4.01 32.22
C VAL A 148 6.84 3.87 33.39
N PRO A 149 6.28 2.68 33.68
CA PRO A 149 5.45 2.49 34.87
C PRO A 149 6.29 2.84 36.10
N GLU A 150 5.79 3.71 36.97
CA GLU A 150 6.42 3.94 38.26
C GLU A 150 6.57 2.60 39.01
N PRO A 151 7.72 2.34 39.66
CA PRO A 151 7.91 1.13 40.42
C PRO A 151 6.96 1.12 41.63
N CYS A 152 6.09 0.10 41.70
CA CYS A 152 5.21 -0.14 42.84
C CYS A 152 6.02 -0.18 44.15
N SER A 153 5.71 0.75 45.07
CA SER A 153 6.18 0.68 46.45
C SER A 153 5.55 -0.53 47.15
N PRO A 154 6.32 -1.39 47.83
CA PRO A 154 5.77 -2.49 48.60
C PRO A 154 5.24 -1.97 49.94
N THR A 155 3.94 -2.11 50.17
CA THR A 155 3.36 -1.99 51.51
C THR A 155 3.44 -3.36 52.19
N ALA A 156 4.05 -3.42 53.36
CA ALA A 156 4.10 -4.60 54.21
C ALA A 156 3.80 -4.21 55.67
N PRO A 157 3.50 -5.20 56.53
CA PRO A 157 2.18 -5.76 56.83
C PRO A 157 1.45 -5.05 57.98
#